data_AF-A0A4R3P2H2-F1
#
_entry.id   AF-A0A4R3P2H2-F1
#
_cell.length_a   1.000
_cell.length_b   1.000
_cell.length_c   1.000
_cell.angle_alpha   90.00
_cell.angle_beta   90.00
_cell.angle_gamma   90.00
#
_symmetry.space_group_name_H-M   'P 1'
#
loop_
_entity.id
_entity.type
_entity.pdbx_description
1 polymer ?
#
loop_
_entity_poly.entity_id
_entity_poly.type
_entity_poly.pdbx_seq_one_letter_code
_entity_poly.pdbx_strand_id
1 'polypeptide(L)' 'MFKVDWKQAPREARWWAMDADGKAHWYCKPRAAAFTTFWYADMTDAPIFGYDGDWKESLQERPAK' A
#
# COMPACT_ATOMS: atom_id res chain seq x y z
N MET A 1 15.19 -6.10 11.22
CA MET A 1 14.96 -6.46 9.80
C MET A 1 13.48 -6.26 9.54
N PHE A 2 13.13 -5.16 8.88
CA PHE A 2 11.75 -4.79 8.57
C PHE A 2 11.12 -5.79 7.60
N LYS A 3 9.84 -6.11 7.82
CA LYS A 3 9.06 -6.96 6.92
C LYS A 3 7.58 -6.61 6.99
N VAL A 4 6.99 -6.25 5.86
CA VAL A 4 5.56 -6.01 5.71
C VAL A 4 4.79 -7.33 5.87
N ASP A 5 3.82 -7.36 6.78
CA ASP A 5 2.91 -8.51 6.92
C ASP A 5 1.72 -8.39 5.96
N TRP A 6 1.91 -8.93 4.75
CA TRP A 6 0.91 -8.93 3.68
C TRP A 6 -0.36 -9.75 3.99
N LYS A 7 -0.44 -10.44 5.14
CA LYS A 7 -1.69 -11.08 5.60
C LYS A 7 -2.70 -10.05 6.12
N GLN A 8 -2.23 -8.90 6.57
CA GLN A 8 -3.08 -7.78 7.03
C GLN A 8 -3.52 -6.87 5.88
N ALA A 9 -2.92 -7.03 4.71
CA ALA A 9 -3.23 -6.23 3.54
C ALA A 9 -4.63 -6.57 2.99
N PRO A 10 -5.44 -5.57 2.59
CA PRO A 10 -6.70 -5.83 1.91
C PRO A 10 -6.46 -6.64 0.63
N ARG A 11 -7.51 -7.32 0.15
CA ARG A 11 -7.41 -8.21 -1.01
C ARG A 11 -6.82 -7.49 -2.24
N GLU A 12 -7.21 -6.24 -2.43
CA GLU A 12 -6.83 -5.43 -3.60
C GLU A 12 -5.50 -4.68 -3.42
N ALA A 13 -4.88 -4.72 -2.23
CA ALA A 13 -3.57 -4.11 -2.00
C ALA A 13 -2.52 -4.73 -2.91
N ARG A 14 -1.83 -3.84 -3.63
CA ARG A 14 -0.70 -4.18 -4.50
C ARG A 14 0.61 -3.61 -3.99
N TRP A 15 0.58 -2.46 -3.31
CA TRP A 15 1.78 -1.86 -2.71
C TRP A 15 1.54 -1.45 -1.26
N TRP A 16 2.63 -1.35 -0.52
CA TRP A 16 2.73 -0.73 0.79
C TRP A 16 3.80 0.35 0.71
N ALA A 17 3.54 1.55 1.24
CA ALA A 17 4.55 2.60 1.38
C ALA A 17 4.19 3.55 2.51
N MET A 18 5.19 4.29 3.00
CA MET A 18 5.04 5.39 3.93
C MET A 18 5.05 6.74 3.22
N ASP A 19 4.27 7.68 3.76
CA ASP A 19 4.31 9.08 3.37
C ASP A 19 5.31 9.88 4.20
N ALA A 20 5.46 11.16 3.86
CA ALA A 20 6.37 12.08 4.55
C ALA A 20 5.95 12.38 6.00
N ASP A 21 4.70 12.10 6.37
CA ASP A 21 4.18 12.26 7.74
C ASP A 21 4.44 11.02 8.60
N GLY A 22 5.08 9.99 8.05
CA GLY A 22 5.36 8.74 8.76
C GLY A 22 4.15 7.81 8.89
N LYS A 23 3.11 8.01 8.07
CA LYS A 23 1.96 7.09 8.01
C LYS A 23 2.20 6.08 6.89
N ALA A 24 1.84 4.83 7.16
CA ALA A 24 1.89 3.76 6.17
C ALA A 24 0.52 3.54 5.54
N HIS A 25 0.53 3.20 4.25
CA HIS A 25 -0.67 3.00 3.45
C HIS A 25 -0.55 1.75 2.58
N TRP A 26 -1.68 1.06 2.42
CA TRP A 26 -1.88 0.11 1.33
C TRP A 26 -2.38 0.85 0.10
N TYR A 27 -1.67 0.70 -1.02
CA TYR A 27 -2.11 1.19 -2.31
C TYR A 27 -2.69 0.02 -3.10
N CYS A 28 -3.96 0.14 -3.49
CA CYS A 28 -4.67 -0.89 -4.19
C CYS A 28 -4.43 -0.82 -5.70
N LYS A 29 -4.61 -1.95 -6.39
CA LYS A 29 -4.55 -1.96 -7.85
C LYS A 29 -5.63 -1.03 -8.44
N PRO A 30 -5.36 -0.36 -9.56
CA PRO A 30 -6.38 0.45 -10.23
C PRO A 30 -7.61 -0.39 -10.60
N ARG A 31 -8.79 0.21 -10.45
CA ARG A 31 -10.07 -0.35 -10.88
C ARG A 31 -10.92 0.72 -11.57
N ALA A 32 -11.71 0.30 -12.55
CA ALA A 32 -12.70 1.17 -13.17
C ALA A 32 -13.85 1.41 -12.18
N ALA A 33 -14.22 2.67 -11.95
CA ALA A 33 -15.38 2.98 -11.13
C ALA A 33 -16.66 2.58 -11.87
N ALA A 34 -17.46 1.73 -11.22
CA ALA A 34 -18.73 1.28 -11.77
C ALA A 34 -19.58 2.49 -12.17
N PHE A 35 -20.17 2.43 -13.37
CA PHE A 35 -21.01 3.49 -13.92
C PHE A 35 -20.30 4.83 -14.18
N THR A 36 -18.97 4.83 -14.29
CA THR A 36 -18.17 6.01 -14.66
C THR A 36 -17.18 5.68 -15.78
N THR A 37 -16.48 6.68 -16.29
CA THR A 37 -15.50 6.55 -17.39
C THR A 37 -14.05 6.72 -16.92
N PHE A 38 -13.75 6.61 -15.63
CA PHE A 38 -12.39 6.78 -15.10
C PHE A 38 -11.93 5.61 -14.23
N TRP A 39 -10.61 5.54 -14.08
CA TRP A 39 -9.91 4.59 -13.22
C TRP A 39 -9.49 5.27 -11.93
N TYR A 40 -9.50 4.52 -10.84
CA TYR A 40 -9.01 4.98 -9.55
C TYR A 40 -8.28 3.85 -8.83
N ALA A 41 -7.40 4.23 -7.92
CA ALA A 41 -6.74 3.31 -6.99
C ALA A 41 -7.11 3.75 -5.58
N ASP A 42 -7.56 2.80 -4.76
CA ASP A 42 -7.83 3.08 -3.35
C ASP A 42 -6.53 3.14 -2.56
N MET A 43 -6.52 4.02 -1.56
CA MET A 43 -5.49 4.11 -0.54
C MET A 43 -6.16 3.88 0.82
N THR A 44 -5.61 2.99 1.64
CA THR A 44 -6.14 2.69 2.97
C THR A 44 -5.02 2.60 3.98
N ASP A 45 -5.27 2.99 5.22
CA ASP A 45 -4.28 2.94 6.30
C ASP A 45 -3.66 1.55 6.48
N ALA A 46 -2.36 1.52 6.74
CA ALA A 46 -1.59 0.33 7.04
C ALA A 46 -0.78 0.51 8.33
N PRO A 47 -0.46 -0.57 9.06
CA PRO A 47 0.56 -0.53 10.09
C PRO A 47 1.93 -0.15 9.51
N ILE A 48 2.76 0.52 10.29
CA ILE A 48 4.13 0.89 9.89
C ILE A 48 5.10 -0.32 9.91
N PHE A 49 4.70 -1.44 10.52
CA PHE A 49 5.50 -2.67 10.69
C PHE A 49 6.93 -2.45 11.23
N GLY A 50 7.13 -1.35 11.97
CA GLY A 50 8.43 -0.95 12.51
C GLY A 50 9.44 -0.46 11.47
N TYR A 51 8.99 0.04 10.31
CA TYR A 51 9.86 0.73 9.37
C TYR A 51 10.33 2.07 9.95
N ASP A 52 11.64 2.31 9.91
CA ASP A 52 12.31 3.50 10.42
C ASP A 52 13.25 4.16 9.37
N GLY A 53 13.18 3.73 8.12
CA GLY A 53 13.98 4.25 7.00
C GLY A 53 13.40 5.49 6.30
N ASP A 54 14.04 5.92 5.20
CA ASP A 54 13.53 7.01 4.36
C ASP A 54 12.20 6.59 3.71
N TRP A 55 11.13 7.35 3.93
CA TRP A 55 9.82 7.08 3.36
C TRP A 55 9.85 6.97 1.82
N LYS A 56 10.80 7.64 1.14
CA LYS A 56 10.99 7.53 -0.31
C LYS A 56 11.44 6.14 -0.78
N GLU A 57 12.07 5.37 0.11
CA GLU A 57 12.58 4.02 -0.15
C GLU A 57 11.64 2.94 0.40
N SER A 58 10.52 3.33 1.01
CA SER A 58 9.60 2.42 1.71
C SER A 58 8.72 1.57 0.78
N LEU A 59 8.62 1.92 -0.52
CA LEU A 59 7.73 1.26 -1.47
C LEU A 59 8.05 -0.24 -1.60
N GLN A 60 7.11 -1.08 -1.17
CA GLN A 60 7.15 -2.52 -1.37
C GLN A 60 5.96 -3.00 -2.17
N GLU A 61 6.22 -3.79 -3.21
CA GLU A 61 5.20 -4.48 -3.98
C GLU A 61 4.84 -5.81 -3.32
N ARG A 62 3.55 -6.16 -3.36
CA ARG A 62 3.05 -7.44 -2.84
C ARG A 62 3.70 -8.60 -3.61
N PRO A 63 4.37 -9.53 -2.91
CA PRO A 63 4.97 -10.70 -3.55
C PRO A 63 3.95 -11.48 -4.39
N ALA A 64 4.38 -11.96 -5.56
CA ALA A 64 3.62 -12.97 -6.28
C ALA A 64 3.48 -14.22 -5.40
N LYS A 65 2.30 -14.85 -5.45
CA LYS A 65 2.08 -16.15 -4.82
C LYS A 65 2.82 -17.24 -5.58
#